data_AF-A0A9D1UAP0-F1
#
_entry.id   AF-A0A9D1UAP0-F1
#
_cell.length_a   1.000
_cell.length_b   1.000
_cell.length_c   1.000
_cell.angle_alpha   90.00
_cell.angle_beta   90.00
_cell.angle_gamma   90.00
#
_symmetry.space_group_name_H-M   'P 1'
#
loop_
_entity.id
_entity.type
_entity.pdbx_description
1 polymer ?
#
loop_
_entity_poly.entity_id
_entity_poly.type
_entity_poly.pdbx_seq_one_letter_code
_entity_poly.pdbx_strand_id
1 'polypeptide(L)'
;MTRPDKVFCGSIGVRFGTSRTKIELSPAENHGGPAGRFRVRLDRRWYDLEDRKLFLCADEVAALAAEFAASGEIAPVAVPDLPVKARVKVPRGIPGASPYWSGYVASAPIRADDGRWWVAVVIYGGVELHPVDHLVRC
;
A
#
# COMPACT_ATOMS: atom_id res chain seq x y z
N MET A 1 5.97 5.39 33.14
CA MET A 1 5.51 4.33 32.21
C MET A 1 5.59 4.85 30.79
N THR A 2 6.48 4.29 29.97
CA THR A 2 6.53 4.58 28.53
C THR A 2 5.26 4.00 27.91
N ARG A 3 4.46 4.82 27.24
CA ARG A 3 3.26 4.28 26.58
C ARG A 3 3.70 3.36 25.42
N PRO A 4 3.14 2.14 25.28
CA PRO A 4 3.58 1.18 24.27
C PRO A 4 3.42 1.69 22.83
N ASP A 5 2.47 2.62 22.58
CA ASP A 5 2.27 3.29 21.29
C ASP A 5 3.41 4.24 20.89
N LYS A 6 4.33 4.57 21.81
CA LYS A 6 5.50 5.42 21.58
C LYS A 6 6.83 4.66 21.66
N VAL A 7 6.79 3.33 21.62
CA VAL A 7 7.99 2.50 21.52
C VAL A 7 8.39 2.40 20.04
N PHE A 8 9.57 2.90 19.72
CA PHE A 8 10.15 2.80 18.38
C PHE A 8 11.29 1.80 18.41
N CYS A 9 11.24 0.80 17.52
CA CYS A 9 12.29 -0.21 17.38
C CYS A 9 13.41 0.26 16.44
N GLY A 10 13.18 1.31 15.65
CA GLY A 10 14.18 1.87 14.75
C GLY A 10 13.77 3.22 14.19
N SER A 11 14.71 3.89 13.51
CA SER A 11 14.42 5.10 12.74
C SER A 11 15.41 5.29 11.60
N ILE A 12 14.95 5.92 10.52
CA ILE A 12 15.73 6.27 9.34
C ILE A 12 15.68 7.80 9.19
N GLY A 13 16.83 8.43 8.95
CA GLY A 13 16.91 9.84 8.61
C GLY A 13 17.21 9.99 7.13
N VAL A 14 16.32 10.62 6.38
CA VAL A 14 16.48 10.84 4.93
C VAL A 14 16.64 12.34 4.68
N ARG A 15 17.54 12.72 3.76
CA ARG A 15 17.77 14.10 3.36
C ARG A 15 17.48 14.31 1.88
N PHE A 16 16.91 15.46 1.56
CA PHE A 16 16.72 15.97 0.20
C PHE A 16 17.17 17.44 0.19
N GLY A 17 18.31 17.73 -0.43
CA GLY A 17 18.94 19.05 -0.33
C GLY A 17 19.15 19.47 1.13
N THR A 18 18.56 20.60 1.53
CA THR A 18 18.58 21.10 2.91
C THR A 18 17.47 20.52 3.80
N SER A 19 16.48 19.84 3.21
CA SER A 19 15.35 19.22 3.92
C SER A 19 15.74 17.87 4.49
N ARG A 20 15.14 17.52 5.63
CA ARG A 20 15.31 16.22 6.28
C ARG A 20 13.97 15.75 6.83
N THR A 21 13.65 14.48 6.61
CA THR A 21 12.56 13.79 7.28
C THR A 21 13.11 12.66 8.15
N LYS A 22 12.52 12.51 9.35
CA LYS A 22 12.75 11.36 10.22
C LYS A 22 11.59 10.38 10.08
N ILE A 23 11.92 9.17 9.66
CA ILE A 23 11.01 8.03 9.58
C ILE A 23 11.22 7.18 10.82
N GLU A 24 10.22 7.07 11.69
CA GLU A 24 10.31 6.30 12.94
C GLU A 24 9.42 5.07 12.85
N LEU A 25 9.95 3.92 13.28
CA LEU A 25 9.33 2.61 13.13
C LEU A 25 8.87 2.11 14.49
N SER A 26 7.57 1.95 14.67
CA SER A 26 6.98 1.30 15.86
C SER A 26 6.46 -0.07 15.47
N PRO A 27 6.74 -1.15 16.22
CA PRO A 27 6.18 -2.47 15.94
C PRO A 27 4.65 -2.39 15.84
N ALA A 28 4.09 -2.93 14.76
CA ALA A 28 2.66 -2.83 14.48
C ALA A 28 1.79 -3.51 15.55
N GLU A 29 2.31 -4.54 16.22
CA GLU A 29 1.64 -5.25 17.31
C GLU A 29 1.22 -4.31 18.45
N ASN A 30 2.03 -3.27 18.73
CA ASN A 30 1.73 -2.28 19.76
C ASN A 30 0.51 -1.40 19.43
N HIS A 31 0.03 -1.47 18.18
CA HIS A 31 -1.05 -0.63 17.64
C HIS A 31 -2.24 -1.45 17.12
N GLY A 32 -2.24 -2.77 17.34
CA GLY A 32 -3.25 -3.71 16.84
C GLY A 32 -3.03 -4.16 15.40
N GLY A 33 -1.83 -4.00 14.86
CA GLY A 33 -1.45 -4.46 13.53
C GLY A 33 -0.77 -5.83 13.53
N PRO A 34 -0.49 -6.38 12.33
CA PRO A 34 0.12 -7.70 12.16
C PRO A 34 1.59 -7.72 12.64
N ALA A 35 2.05 -8.89 13.08
CA ALA A 35 3.44 -9.10 13.47
C ALA A 35 4.41 -8.92 12.29
N GLY A 36 5.64 -8.48 12.58
CA GLY A 36 6.67 -8.24 11.56
C GLY A 36 6.45 -7.00 10.70
N ARG A 37 5.54 -6.11 11.10
CA ARG A 37 5.25 -4.83 10.43
C ARG A 37 5.51 -3.63 11.32
N PHE A 38 5.47 -2.47 10.69
CA PHE A 38 5.71 -1.19 11.35
C PHE A 38 4.52 -0.25 11.17
N ARG A 39 4.07 0.36 12.26
CA ARG A 39 3.38 1.64 12.18
C ARG A 39 4.44 2.73 12.03
N VAL A 40 4.32 3.55 10.99
CA VAL A 40 5.36 4.52 10.62
C VAL A 40 4.97 5.94 11.03
N ARG A 41 5.91 6.66 11.61
CA ARG A 41 5.76 8.08 11.94
C ARG A 41 6.76 8.92 11.15
N LEU A 42 6.27 9.90 10.42
CA LEU A 42 7.03 10.86 9.63
C LEU A 42 7.00 12.20 10.34
N ASP A 43 8.16 12.71 10.78
CA ASP A 43 8.30 14.01 11.46
C ASP A 43 7.23 14.27 12.54
N ARG A 44 7.04 13.25 13.40
CA ARG A 44 6.09 13.22 14.52
C ARG A 44 4.61 13.06 14.16
N ARG A 45 4.28 12.90 12.87
CA ARG A 45 2.92 12.59 12.38
C ARG A 45 2.82 11.12 11.95
N TRP A 46 1.77 10.42 12.36
CA TRP A 46 1.54 9.05 11.89
C TRP A 46 1.21 9.04 10.39
N TYR A 47 1.83 8.12 9.66
CA TYR A 47 1.58 7.89 8.25
C TYR A 47 0.37 6.97 8.12
N ASP A 48 -0.81 7.58 8.06
CA ASP A 48 -2.11 6.91 8.05
C ASP A 48 -2.81 7.17 6.70
N LEU A 49 -3.78 6.32 6.35
CA LEU A 49 -4.65 6.49 5.19
C LEU A 49 -6.00 7.02 5.68
N GLU A 50 -6.25 8.32 5.48
CA GLU A 50 -7.40 9.00 6.09
C GLU A 50 -7.40 8.75 7.60
N ASP A 51 -8.47 8.15 8.16
CA ASP A 51 -8.58 7.79 9.58
C ASP A 51 -8.11 6.35 9.89
N ARG A 52 -7.50 5.66 8.93
CA ARG A 52 -7.06 4.26 9.05
C ARG A 52 -5.55 4.14 9.27
N LYS A 53 -5.17 3.36 10.28
CA LYS A 53 -3.77 3.03 10.54
C LYS A 53 -3.17 2.23 9.38
N LEU A 54 -1.96 2.60 8.97
CA LEU A 54 -1.18 1.80 8.02
C LEU A 54 -0.08 1.01 8.75
N PHE A 55 0.13 -0.22 8.27
CA PHE A 55 1.17 -1.12 8.75
C PHE A 55 2.04 -1.58 7.58
N LEU A 56 3.27 -1.09 7.56
CA LEU A 56 4.21 -1.24 6.46
C LEU A 56 5.18 -2.39 6.72
N CYS A 57 5.52 -3.14 5.68
CA CYS A 57 6.67 -4.05 5.72
C CYS A 57 7.99 -3.29 5.52
N ALA A 58 9.13 -3.97 5.63
CA ALA A 58 10.44 -3.34 5.48
C ALA A 58 10.64 -2.72 4.08
N ASP A 59 10.17 -3.38 3.02
CA ASP A 59 10.32 -2.91 1.65
C ASP A 59 9.50 -1.63 1.40
N GLU A 60 8.29 -1.54 1.97
CA GLU A 60 7.47 -0.33 1.89
C GLU A 60 8.11 0.84 2.65
N VAL A 61 8.73 0.58 3.81
CA VAL A 61 9.49 1.62 4.55
C VAL A 61 10.67 2.11 3.72
N ALA A 62 11.39 1.21 3.05
CA ALA A 62 12.51 1.56 2.18
C ALA A 62 12.04 2.38 0.96
N ALA A 63 10.92 1.99 0.35
CA ALA A 63 10.30 2.74 -0.74
C ALA A 63 9.89 4.16 -0.30
N LEU A 64 9.30 4.29 0.89
CA LEU A 64 8.95 5.58 1.49
C LEU A 64 10.16 6.49 1.68
N ALA A 65 11.27 5.92 2.16
CA ALA A 65 12.54 6.63 2.30
C ALA A 65 13.11 7.05 0.94
N ALA A 66 13.04 6.18 -0.07
CA ALA A 66 13.50 6.46 -1.42
C ALA A 66 12.67 7.56 -2.10
N GLU A 67 11.35 7.55 -1.92
CA GLU A 67 10.44 8.58 -2.44
C GLU A 67 10.84 9.97 -1.91
N PHE A 68 10.98 10.11 -0.58
CA PHE A 68 11.43 11.37 0.01
C PHE A 68 12.81 11.79 -0.49
N ALA A 69 13.75 10.84 -0.64
CA ALA A 69 15.08 11.13 -1.16
C ALA A 69 15.06 11.62 -2.62
N ALA A 70 14.05 11.24 -3.40
CA ALA A 70 13.93 11.59 -4.82
C ALA A 70 13.22 12.93 -5.05
N SER A 71 12.19 13.24 -4.26
CA SER A 71 11.31 14.41 -4.49
C SER A 71 11.35 15.46 -3.37
N GLY A 72 11.85 15.10 -2.18
CA GLY A 72 11.72 15.92 -0.97
C GLY A 72 10.34 15.87 -0.32
N GLU A 73 9.43 15.07 -0.86
CA GLU A 73 8.06 14.91 -0.39
C GLU A 73 7.67 13.44 -0.34
N ILE A 74 6.71 13.10 0.51
CA ILE A 74 6.08 11.78 0.52
C ILE A 74 4.62 12.01 0.13
N ALA A 75 4.22 11.44 -1.00
CA ALA A 75 2.84 11.49 -1.42
C ALA A 75 1.97 10.77 -0.39
N PRO A 76 0.79 11.32 -0.04
CA PRO A 76 -0.14 10.60 0.80
C PRO A 76 -0.59 9.33 0.09
N VAL A 77 -0.73 8.24 0.85
CA VAL A 77 -1.35 7.03 0.32
C VAL A 77 -2.78 7.37 -0.10
N ALA A 78 -3.10 7.10 -1.36
CA ALA A 78 -4.45 7.21 -1.89
C ALA A 78 -5.04 5.82 -2.14
N VAL A 79 -6.32 5.65 -1.86
CA VAL A 79 -7.08 4.48 -2.35
C VAL A 79 -7.22 4.64 -3.86
N PRO A 80 -6.89 3.62 -4.67
CA PRO A 80 -7.12 3.69 -6.11
C PRO A 80 -8.60 3.93 -6.41
N ASP A 81 -8.90 4.84 -7.33
CA ASP A 81 -10.28 5.10 -7.76
C ASP A 81 -10.77 3.99 -8.69
N LEU A 82 -11.05 2.81 -8.15
CA LEU A 82 -11.55 1.65 -8.91
C LEU A 82 -12.85 1.15 -8.27
N PRO A 83 -14.01 1.71 -8.66
CA PRO A 83 -15.27 1.43 -8.01
C PRO A 83 -15.79 0.03 -8.33
N VAL A 84 -16.61 -0.52 -7.43
CA VAL A 84 -17.33 -1.77 -7.65
C VAL A 84 -18.19 -1.65 -8.91
N LYS A 85 -18.25 -2.74 -9.69
CA LYS A 85 -18.86 -2.84 -11.04
C LYS A 85 -18.11 -2.12 -12.16
N ALA A 86 -16.99 -1.45 -11.90
CA ALA A 86 -16.13 -0.94 -12.97
C ALA A 86 -15.69 -2.09 -13.89
N ARG A 87 -15.83 -1.89 -15.20
CA ARG A 87 -15.38 -2.84 -16.23
C ARG A 87 -13.86 -2.83 -16.30
N VAL A 88 -13.27 -4.02 -16.25
CA VAL A 88 -11.82 -4.20 -16.32
C VAL A 88 -11.46 -5.34 -17.26
N LYS A 89 -10.23 -5.30 -17.76
CA LYS A 89 -9.57 -6.37 -18.49
C LYS A 89 -8.46 -6.95 -17.62
N VAL A 90 -8.47 -8.27 -17.45
CA VAL A 90 -7.48 -9.05 -16.70
C VAL A 90 -6.53 -9.72 -17.70
N PRO A 91 -5.22 -9.44 -17.67
CA PRO A 91 -4.25 -10.11 -18.53
C PRO A 91 -4.25 -11.62 -18.31
N ARG A 92 -4.38 -12.39 -19.40
CA ARG A 92 -4.46 -13.87 -19.34
C ARG A 92 -3.11 -14.56 -19.49
N GLY A 93 -2.14 -13.91 -20.16
CA GLY A 93 -0.79 -14.44 -20.35
C GLY A 93 -0.69 -15.72 -21.20
N ILE A 94 -1.75 -16.10 -21.92
CA ILE A 94 -1.78 -17.34 -22.73
C ILE A 94 -1.50 -17.00 -24.22
N PRO A 95 -0.40 -17.52 -24.81
CA PRO A 95 -0.12 -17.32 -26.23
C PRO A 95 -1.24 -17.86 -27.13
N GLY A 96 -1.66 -17.07 -28.13
CA GLY A 96 -2.66 -17.48 -29.12
C GLY A 96 -4.13 -17.38 -28.68
N ALA A 97 -4.41 -16.99 -27.43
CA ALA A 97 -5.76 -16.67 -26.95
C ALA A 97 -6.01 -15.15 -26.90
N SER A 98 -7.26 -14.73 -26.66
CA SER A 98 -7.52 -13.33 -26.30
C SER A 98 -6.60 -12.94 -25.14
N PRO A 99 -5.83 -11.84 -25.26
CA PRO A 99 -4.83 -11.48 -24.26
C PRO A 99 -5.44 -11.10 -22.92
N TYR A 100 -6.75 -10.83 -22.89
CA TYR A 100 -7.47 -10.44 -21.70
C TYR A 100 -8.76 -11.22 -21.51
N TRP A 101 -9.10 -11.45 -20.24
CA TRP A 101 -10.48 -11.68 -19.81
C TRP A 101 -11.18 -10.35 -19.56
N SER A 102 -12.45 -10.25 -19.94
CA SER A 102 -13.30 -9.13 -19.52
C SER A 102 -14.01 -9.48 -18.22
N GLY A 103 -14.03 -8.54 -17.29
CA GLY A 103 -14.67 -8.71 -15.99
C GLY A 103 -15.21 -7.40 -15.43
N TYR A 104 -15.62 -7.47 -14.17
CA TYR A 104 -15.98 -6.29 -13.39
C TYR A 104 -15.49 -6.41 -11.96
N VAL A 105 -15.12 -5.28 -11.36
CA VAL A 105 -14.66 -5.21 -9.97
C VAL A 105 -15.80 -5.59 -9.02
N ALA A 106 -15.53 -6.47 -8.06
CA ALA A 106 -16.48 -7.05 -7.12
C ALA A 106 -16.30 -6.54 -5.67
N SER A 107 -15.17 -5.91 -5.36
CA SER A 107 -14.87 -5.37 -4.02
C SER A 107 -14.32 -3.95 -4.11
N ALA A 108 -14.37 -3.21 -2.99
CA ALA A 108 -13.52 -2.03 -2.84
C ALA A 108 -12.02 -2.45 -2.88
N PRO A 109 -11.10 -1.55 -3.25
CA PRO A 109 -9.67 -1.80 -3.13
C PRO A 109 -9.27 -2.11 -1.70
N ILE A 110 -8.53 -3.21 -1.55
CA ILE A 110 -7.97 -3.69 -0.29
C ILE A 110 -6.47 -3.49 -0.37
N ARG A 111 -5.88 -2.84 0.64
CA ARG A 111 -4.43 -2.81 0.75
C ARG A 111 -3.98 -4.11 1.41
N ALA A 112 -3.35 -4.96 0.63
CA ALA A 112 -2.93 -6.26 1.08
C ALA A 112 -1.62 -6.18 1.87
N ASP A 113 -1.18 -7.35 2.25
CA ASP A 113 -0.11 -7.55 3.19
C ASP A 113 1.28 -7.32 2.53
N ASP A 114 1.34 -7.48 1.21
CA ASP A 114 2.44 -7.10 0.32
C ASP A 114 2.55 -5.59 0.05
N GLY A 115 1.66 -4.79 0.65
CA GLY A 115 1.62 -3.33 0.49
C GLY A 115 0.92 -2.85 -0.78
N ARG A 116 0.52 -3.76 -1.67
CA ARG A 116 -0.15 -3.44 -2.94
C ARG A 116 -1.66 -3.32 -2.74
N TRP A 117 -2.29 -2.64 -3.67
CA TRP A 117 -3.74 -2.59 -3.75
C TRP A 117 -4.27 -3.75 -4.56
N TRP A 118 -5.23 -4.48 -3.99
CA TRP A 118 -5.88 -5.63 -4.61
C TRP A 118 -7.39 -5.40 -4.69
N VAL A 119 -8.02 -5.97 -5.71
CA VAL A 119 -9.48 -6.01 -5.84
C VAL A 119 -9.93 -7.41 -6.24
N ALA A 120 -11.11 -7.80 -5.77
CA ALA A 120 -11.80 -8.96 -6.31
C ALA A 120 -12.40 -8.58 -7.68
N VAL A 121 -12.23 -9.43 -8.69
CA VAL A 121 -12.77 -9.24 -10.03
C VAL A 121 -13.59 -10.47 -10.39
N VAL A 122 -14.82 -10.25 -10.86
CA VAL A 122 -15.59 -11.33 -11.49
C VAL A 122 -15.13 -11.47 -12.93
N ILE A 123 -14.65 -12.64 -13.29
CA ILE A 123 -14.31 -13.04 -14.65
C ILE A 123 -15.06 -14.31 -15.03
N TYR A 124 -14.89 -14.77 -16.28
CA TYR A 124 -15.50 -16.02 -16.71
C TYR A 124 -14.94 -17.19 -15.88
N GLY A 125 -15.81 -17.82 -15.07
CA GLY A 125 -15.46 -18.97 -14.24
C GLY A 125 -15.36 -18.68 -12.73
N GLY A 126 -15.44 -17.43 -12.27
CA GLY A 126 -15.45 -17.15 -10.84
C GLY A 126 -15.03 -15.73 -10.44
N VAL A 127 -14.61 -15.60 -9.18
CA VAL A 127 -14.09 -14.37 -8.57
C VAL A 127 -12.64 -14.59 -8.19
N GLU A 128 -11.74 -13.74 -8.70
CA GLU A 128 -10.31 -13.80 -8.44
C GLU A 128 -9.80 -12.47 -7.88
N LEU A 129 -8.77 -12.51 -7.04
CA LEU A 129 -8.08 -11.32 -6.55
C LEU A 129 -6.98 -10.93 -7.54
N HIS A 130 -6.97 -9.68 -7.96
CA HIS A 130 -5.91 -9.14 -8.81
C HIS A 130 -5.34 -7.85 -8.21
N PRO A 131 -4.03 -7.61 -8.37
CA PRO A 131 -3.45 -6.34 -7.99
C PRO A 131 -3.93 -5.27 -8.98
N VAL A 132 -4.24 -4.08 -8.46
CA VAL A 132 -4.90 -3.00 -9.21
C VAL A 132 -4.05 -2.52 -10.39
N ASP A 133 -2.72 -2.53 -10.24
CA ASP A 133 -1.75 -2.14 -11.26
C ASP A 133 -1.64 -3.12 -12.44
N HIS A 134 -2.13 -4.36 -12.30
CA HIS A 134 -2.21 -5.34 -13.39
C HIS A 134 -3.51 -5.24 -14.19
N LEU A 135 -4.49 -4.43 -13.76
CA LEU A 135 -5.79 -4.31 -14.42
C LEU A 135 -5.78 -3.19 -15.47
N VAL A 136 -6.40 -3.46 -16.62
CA VAL A 136 -6.62 -2.43 -17.65
C VAL A 136 -8.08 -1.99 -17.59
N ARG A 137 -8.33 -0.69 -17.44
CA ARG A 137 -9.70 -0.13 -17.47
C ARG A 137 -10.25 -0.17 -18.88
N CYS A 138 -11.56 -0.45 -18.99
CA CYS A 138 -12.30 -0.39 -20.25
C CYS A 138 -12.81 1.02 -20.54
#